data_AF-A0A072VHM9-F1
#
_entry.id   AF-A0A072VHM9-F1
#
_cell.length_a   1.000
_cell.length_b   1.000
_cell.length_c   1.000
_cell.angle_alpha   90.00
_cell.angle_beta   90.00
_cell.angle_gamma   90.00
#
_symmetry.space_group_name_H-M   'P 1'
#
loop_
_entity.id
_entity.type
_entity.pdbx_description
1 polymer ?
#
loop_
_entity_poly.entity_id
_entity_poly.type
_entity_poly.pdbx_seq_one_letter_code
_entity_poly.pdbx_strand_id
1 'polypeptide(L)'
;MVPPIPKRGRSNNNEDMISELSDCIIIHILSYLDAKIAVQTCLLSKRWENLWKKIPSLTLDSTQFSTSYKLSTFLSRFSDLRDDSIALRTLDFKLVTRSNEDCQSILSSMPSFQTLTSLKLAVNIRPWDSLKAFFPDYLKFPSLVNLELTNLMFRDRENVGYVEPFSVFKKLNSLILRGCATKNNAKILISSLTLINLTIDNNLPGFSYIELSAPRLSSITLTGTPVAILCERSLAFVKELNFDTNTSPVRRTLLNLLQQFPNIESLTVSACALKVVSLNPDWWKHKLLSMHHLKKLKVKIEPSISFPNGIVDILL
;
A
#
# COMPACT_ATOMS: atom_id res chain seq x y z
N MET A 1 -41.26 6.32 66.78
CA MET A 1 -40.42 7.29 66.04
C MET A 1 -39.20 6.56 65.51
N VAL A 2 -39.08 6.39 64.20
CA VAL A 2 -37.90 5.80 63.55
C VAL A 2 -37.02 6.95 63.03
N PRO A 3 -35.69 6.97 63.27
CA PRO A 3 -34.85 8.07 62.81
C PRO A 3 -34.62 7.97 61.30
N PRO A 4 -34.43 9.10 60.59
CA PRO A 4 -34.18 9.07 59.15
C PRO A 4 -32.77 8.54 58.87
N ILE A 5 -32.68 7.62 57.91
CA ILE A 5 -31.43 7.04 57.40
C ILE A 5 -30.64 8.16 56.69
N PRO A 6 -29.31 8.29 56.90
CA PRO A 6 -28.53 9.30 56.20
C PRO A 6 -28.50 8.97 54.71
N LYS A 7 -28.81 9.95 53.85
CA LYS A 7 -28.60 9.84 52.41
C LYS A 7 -27.11 9.65 52.16
N ARG A 8 -26.73 8.42 51.83
CA ARG A 8 -25.39 8.06 51.37
C ARG A 8 -25.16 8.75 50.03
N GLY A 9 -24.41 9.87 50.05
CA GLY A 9 -23.92 10.50 48.84
C GLY A 9 -23.09 9.49 48.06
N ARG A 10 -23.60 9.02 46.93
CA ARG A 10 -22.78 8.33 45.94
C ARG A 10 -21.84 9.39 45.35
N SER A 11 -20.60 9.42 45.84
CA SER A 11 -19.48 9.95 45.08
C SER A 11 -19.37 9.08 43.82
N ASN A 12 -19.97 9.55 42.72
CA ASN A 12 -19.63 9.07 41.40
C ASN A 12 -18.34 9.80 40.99
N ASN A 13 -17.20 9.36 41.53
CA ASN A 13 -15.89 9.72 40.98
C ASN A 13 -15.65 8.87 39.72
N ASN A 14 -16.52 9.00 38.71
CA ASN A 14 -16.11 8.73 37.34
C ASN A 14 -15.35 9.98 36.89
N GLU A 15 -14.12 10.14 37.41
CA GLU A 15 -13.21 11.18 36.94
C GLU A 15 -13.06 11.00 35.43
N ASP A 16 -13.42 12.02 34.67
CA ASP A 16 -13.35 12.00 33.21
C ASP A 16 -11.87 12.10 32.80
N MET A 17 -11.19 10.96 32.86
CA MET A 17 -9.76 10.82 32.57
C MET A 17 -9.42 11.27 31.14
N ILE A 18 -10.38 11.20 30.21
CA ILE A 18 -10.20 11.63 28.82
C ILE A 18 -10.12 13.16 28.75
N SER A 19 -10.92 13.86 29.56
CA SER A 19 -10.86 15.32 29.69
C SER A 19 -9.56 15.83 30.35
N GLU A 20 -8.81 14.97 31.05
CA GLU A 20 -7.52 15.32 31.66
C GLU A 20 -6.32 15.16 30.70
N LEU A 21 -6.47 14.41 29.61
CA LEU A 21 -5.41 14.23 28.60
C LEU A 21 -5.02 15.57 27.99
N SER A 22 -3.76 15.74 27.56
CA SER A 22 -3.32 16.93 26.83
C SER A 22 -3.83 16.93 25.38
N ASP A 23 -3.88 18.12 24.76
CA ASP A 23 -4.36 18.27 23.37
C ASP A 23 -3.54 17.42 22.38
N CYS A 24 -2.23 17.29 22.59
CA CYS A 24 -1.38 16.49 21.72
C CYS A 24 -1.72 14.99 21.78
N ILE A 25 -2.06 14.46 22.96
CA ILE A 25 -2.49 13.07 23.11
C ILE A 25 -3.86 12.89 22.45
N ILE A 26 -4.79 13.82 22.62
CA ILE A 26 -6.10 13.75 21.98
C ILE A 26 -5.97 13.79 20.46
N ILE A 27 -5.18 14.71 19.90
CA ILE A 27 -4.90 14.77 18.45
C ILE A 27 -4.31 13.45 17.95
N HIS A 28 -3.41 12.84 18.72
CA HIS A 28 -2.84 11.54 18.39
C HIS A 28 -3.90 10.44 18.37
N ILE A 29 -4.78 10.38 19.38
CA ILE A 29 -5.92 9.45 19.40
C ILE A 29 -6.83 9.66 18.19
N LEU A 30 -7.22 10.91 17.91
CA LEU A 30 -8.05 11.27 16.77
C LEU A 30 -7.44 10.86 15.43
N SER A 31 -6.10 10.87 15.32
CA SER A 31 -5.39 10.48 14.10
C SER A 31 -5.51 9.00 13.75
N TYR A 32 -5.97 8.17 14.69
CA TYR A 32 -6.28 6.75 14.46
C TYR A 32 -7.75 6.50 14.09
N LEU A 33 -8.61 7.52 14.18
CA LEU A 33 -10.02 7.41 13.84
C LEU A 33 -10.24 7.71 12.35
N ASP A 34 -11.35 7.22 11.81
CA ASP A 34 -11.87 7.72 10.54
C ASP A 34 -12.18 9.21 10.64
N ALA A 35 -11.86 9.96 9.58
CA ALA A 35 -12.02 11.40 9.48
C ALA A 35 -13.39 11.89 9.92
N LYS A 36 -14.46 11.18 9.51
CA LYS A 36 -15.83 11.57 9.84
C LYS A 36 -16.08 11.44 11.34
N ILE A 37 -15.62 10.35 11.94
CA ILE A 37 -15.74 10.10 13.39
C ILE A 37 -14.90 11.13 14.16
N ALA A 38 -13.66 11.38 13.72
CA ALA A 38 -12.79 12.38 14.32
C ALA A 38 -13.47 13.77 14.36
N VAL A 39 -14.11 14.20 13.26
CA VAL A 39 -14.89 15.45 13.23
C VAL A 39 -16.09 15.40 14.17
N GLN A 40 -16.80 14.26 14.25
CA GLN A 40 -17.95 14.12 15.15
C GLN A 40 -17.59 14.23 16.64
N THR A 41 -16.35 13.91 17.02
CA THR A 41 -15.89 14.09 18.41
C THR A 41 -15.94 15.53 18.90
N CYS A 42 -16.06 16.53 18.01
CA CYS A 42 -16.32 17.93 18.38
C CYS A 42 -17.55 18.11 19.28
N LEU A 43 -18.52 17.20 19.18
CA LEU A 43 -19.76 17.25 19.96
C LEU A 43 -19.56 16.84 21.42
N LEU A 44 -18.43 16.22 21.77
CA LEU A 44 -18.16 15.73 23.12
C LEU A 44 -17.91 16.87 24.11
N SER A 45 -17.20 17.92 23.69
CA SER A 45 -17.04 19.16 24.46
C SER A 45 -16.44 20.28 23.61
N LYS A 46 -16.54 21.53 24.09
CA LYS A 46 -15.93 22.71 23.46
C LYS A 46 -14.42 22.55 23.21
N ARG A 47 -13.73 21.77 24.05
CA ARG A 47 -12.30 21.52 23.91
C ARG A 47 -11.96 20.75 22.63
N TRP A 48 -12.83 19.82 22.22
CA TRP A 48 -12.57 18.93 21.08
C TRP A 48 -12.92 19.56 19.73
N GLU A 49 -13.67 20.67 19.73
CA GLU A 49 -14.19 21.37 18.55
C GLU A 49 -13.12 21.70 17.50
N ASN A 50 -11.89 22.00 17.95
CA ASN A 50 -10.80 22.43 17.07
C ASN A 50 -9.64 21.43 16.96
N LEU A 51 -9.65 20.32 17.72
CA LEU A 51 -8.52 19.40 17.77
C LEU A 51 -8.38 18.57 16.50
N TRP A 52 -9.51 18.12 15.93
CA TRP A 52 -9.50 17.39 14.65
C TRP A 52 -8.88 18.20 13.50
N LYS A 53 -8.95 19.53 13.55
CA LYS A 53 -8.36 20.42 12.51
C LYS A 53 -6.84 20.31 12.47
N LYS A 54 -6.21 19.80 13.52
CA LYS A 54 -4.77 19.68 13.70
C LYS A 54 -4.24 18.26 13.52
N ILE A 55 -5.05 17.32 13.05
CA ILE A 55 -4.58 15.94 12.84
C ILE A 55 -3.56 15.88 11.69
N PRO A 56 -2.40 15.22 11.89
CA PRO A 56 -1.36 15.09 10.86
C PRO A 56 -1.59 13.88 9.93
N SER A 57 -2.49 12.98 10.32
CA SER A 57 -2.82 11.75 9.60
C SER A 57 -4.33 11.64 9.43
N LEU A 58 -4.77 11.26 8.23
CA LEU A 58 -6.18 11.13 7.89
C LEU A 58 -6.48 9.73 7.38
N THR A 59 -7.41 9.02 8.02
CA THR A 59 -8.03 7.82 7.47
C THR A 59 -9.43 8.18 6.98
N LEU A 60 -9.78 7.78 5.77
CA LEU A 60 -11.10 8.06 5.19
C LEU A 60 -11.65 6.78 4.54
N ASP A 61 -12.74 6.24 5.08
CA ASP A 61 -13.49 5.15 4.48
C ASP A 61 -14.80 5.69 3.90
N SER A 62 -14.96 5.60 2.57
CA SER A 62 -16.14 6.14 1.90
C SER A 62 -17.44 5.45 2.32
N THR A 63 -17.37 4.24 2.90
CA THR A 63 -18.56 3.54 3.43
C THR A 63 -19.18 4.26 4.62
N GLN A 64 -18.47 5.19 5.25
CA GLN A 64 -19.00 6.08 6.28
C GLN A 64 -19.97 7.13 5.70
N PHE A 65 -20.09 7.25 4.38
CA PHE A 65 -20.92 8.24 3.70
C PHE A 65 -22.01 7.54 2.89
N SER A 66 -23.24 8.03 3.00
CA SER A 66 -24.37 7.42 2.29
C SER A 66 -24.34 7.65 0.77
N THR A 67 -23.61 8.68 0.30
CA THR A 67 -23.49 9.05 -1.11
C THR A 67 -22.11 9.64 -1.42
N SER A 68 -21.70 9.53 -2.69
CA SER A 68 -20.49 10.18 -3.23
C SER A 68 -20.49 11.69 -3.03
N TYR A 69 -21.64 12.35 -3.26
CA TYR A 69 -21.81 13.79 -3.05
C TYR A 69 -21.50 14.21 -1.60
N LYS A 70 -21.97 13.46 -0.60
CA LYS A 70 -21.68 13.76 0.82
C LYS A 70 -20.20 13.57 1.15
N LEU A 71 -19.55 12.57 0.57
CA LEU A 71 -18.10 12.37 0.70
C LEU A 71 -17.32 13.54 0.10
N SER A 72 -17.61 13.93 -1.15
CA SER A 72 -16.95 15.07 -1.81
C SER A 72 -17.18 16.38 -1.04
N THR A 73 -18.40 16.59 -0.52
CA THR A 73 -18.73 17.76 0.31
C THR A 73 -17.94 17.75 1.61
N PHE A 74 -17.81 16.58 2.25
CA PHE A 74 -16.99 16.41 3.44
C PHE A 74 -15.52 16.70 3.16
N LEU A 75 -14.94 16.15 2.08
CA LEU A 75 -13.56 16.39 1.68
C LEU A 75 -13.27 17.88 1.46
N SER A 76 -14.15 18.57 0.74
CA SER A 76 -14.05 20.03 0.53
C SER A 76 -14.05 20.76 1.87
N ARG A 77 -15.08 20.54 2.71
CA ARG A 77 -15.18 21.25 3.99
C ARG A 77 -14.08 20.89 4.97
N PHE A 78 -13.64 19.64 4.98
CA PHE A 78 -12.52 19.20 5.80
C PHE A 78 -11.26 19.97 5.41
N SER A 79 -10.99 20.10 4.11
CA SER A 79 -9.87 20.90 3.61
C SER A 79 -9.99 22.37 4.01
N ASP A 80 -11.16 22.97 3.85
CA ASP A 80 -11.38 24.41 4.11
C ASP A 80 -11.28 24.79 5.59
N LEU A 81 -11.57 23.85 6.49
CA LEU A 81 -11.62 24.08 7.94
C LEU A 81 -10.36 23.60 8.67
N ARG A 82 -9.45 22.93 7.97
CA ARG A 82 -8.24 22.38 8.56
C ARG A 82 -7.27 23.50 8.95
N ASP A 83 -6.46 23.25 9.98
CA ASP A 83 -5.36 24.14 10.34
C ASP A 83 -4.19 23.98 9.35
N ASP A 84 -4.06 24.93 8.43
CA ASP A 84 -3.01 24.94 7.41
C ASP A 84 -1.58 25.09 7.98
N SER A 85 -1.44 25.52 9.23
CA SER A 85 -0.13 25.55 9.90
C SER A 85 0.42 24.15 10.22
N ILE A 86 -0.46 23.14 10.24
CA ILE A 86 -0.09 21.75 10.52
C ILE A 86 0.01 20.98 9.21
N ALA A 87 1.16 20.35 8.93
CA ALA A 87 1.29 19.51 7.74
C ALA A 87 0.39 18.26 7.80
N LEU A 88 -0.40 17.99 6.76
CA LEU A 88 -1.05 16.70 6.56
C LEU A 88 -0.03 15.76 5.92
N ARG A 89 0.46 14.79 6.67
CA ARG A 89 1.57 13.91 6.24
C ARG A 89 1.08 12.63 5.60
N THR A 90 -0.02 12.08 6.08
CA THR A 90 -0.52 10.78 5.66
C THR A 90 -2.01 10.82 5.33
N LEU A 91 -2.39 10.10 4.28
CA LEU A 91 -3.77 9.88 3.87
C LEU A 91 -3.94 8.39 3.54
N ASP A 92 -4.78 7.69 4.30
CA ASP A 92 -5.29 6.36 3.95
C ASP A 92 -6.74 6.51 3.49
N PHE A 93 -6.95 6.42 2.18
CA PHE A 93 -8.26 6.59 1.57
C PHE A 93 -8.75 5.28 0.96
N LYS A 94 -9.77 4.72 1.60
CA LYS A 94 -10.52 3.56 1.10
C LYS A 94 -11.80 4.05 0.45
N LEU A 95 -11.87 3.91 -0.86
CA LEU A 95 -12.97 4.35 -1.70
C LEU A 95 -13.73 3.14 -2.24
N VAL A 96 -15.03 3.10 -1.97
CA VAL A 96 -15.99 2.13 -2.51
C VAL A 96 -16.99 2.88 -3.38
N THR A 97 -17.05 2.55 -4.67
CA THR A 97 -17.97 3.17 -5.63
C THR A 97 -18.80 2.14 -6.39
N ARG A 98 -19.80 2.60 -7.14
CA ARG A 98 -20.65 1.74 -8.01
C ARG A 98 -20.14 1.70 -9.45
N SER A 99 -19.41 2.72 -9.86
CA SER A 99 -18.86 2.84 -11.20
C SER A 99 -17.48 3.50 -11.18
N ASN A 100 -16.81 3.46 -12.32
CA ASN A 100 -15.56 4.18 -12.49
C ASN A 100 -15.80 5.70 -12.59
N GLU A 101 -16.90 6.13 -13.19
CA GLU A 101 -17.27 7.54 -13.32
C GLU A 101 -17.42 8.21 -11.95
N ASP A 102 -18.08 7.51 -11.01
CA ASP A 102 -18.21 7.95 -9.62
C ASP A 102 -16.84 8.10 -8.95
N CYS A 103 -15.96 7.12 -9.18
CA CYS A 103 -14.59 7.14 -8.64
C CYS A 103 -13.82 8.35 -9.16
N GLN A 104 -13.86 8.61 -10.47
CA GLN A 104 -13.16 9.74 -11.06
C GLN A 104 -13.70 11.08 -10.53
N SER A 105 -15.02 11.21 -10.37
CA SER A 105 -15.65 12.42 -9.84
C SER A 105 -15.22 12.72 -8.39
N ILE A 106 -15.11 11.68 -7.56
CA ILE A 106 -14.66 11.81 -6.16
C ILE A 106 -13.17 12.17 -6.12
N LEU A 107 -12.33 11.44 -6.84
CA LEU A 107 -10.89 11.66 -6.84
C LEU A 107 -10.52 13.01 -7.46
N SER A 108 -11.28 13.51 -8.45
CA SER A 108 -11.04 14.84 -9.02
C SER A 108 -11.41 15.97 -8.06
N SER A 109 -12.27 15.69 -7.07
CA SER A 109 -12.64 16.63 -6.01
C SER A 109 -11.65 16.64 -4.85
N MET A 110 -10.63 15.76 -4.88
CA MET A 110 -9.69 15.62 -3.77
C MET A 110 -8.70 16.80 -3.75
N PRO A 111 -8.48 17.44 -2.59
CA PRO A 111 -7.48 18.50 -2.47
C PRO A 111 -6.07 18.01 -2.81
N SER A 112 -5.23 18.88 -3.36
CA SER A 112 -3.86 18.54 -3.76
C SER A 112 -2.90 18.25 -2.59
N PHE A 113 -3.30 18.52 -1.35
CA PHE A 113 -2.55 18.31 -0.09
C PHE A 113 -1.02 18.43 -0.26
N GLN A 114 -0.50 19.65 -0.42
CA GLN A 114 0.90 19.92 -0.80
C GLN A 114 1.95 19.29 0.14
N THR A 115 1.60 19.10 1.41
CA THR A 115 2.47 18.57 2.46
C THR A 115 2.39 17.04 2.60
N LEU A 116 1.54 16.37 1.81
CA LEU A 116 1.31 14.94 1.85
C LEU A 116 2.56 14.17 1.42
N THR A 117 3.04 13.32 2.31
CA THR A 117 4.23 12.49 2.12
C THR A 117 3.91 11.02 1.93
N SER A 118 2.75 10.56 2.39
CA SER A 118 2.31 9.18 2.28
C SER A 118 0.85 9.11 1.85
N LEU A 119 0.58 8.39 0.76
CA LEU A 119 -0.76 8.14 0.27
C LEU A 119 -0.97 6.63 0.15
N LYS A 120 -2.03 6.14 0.77
CA LYS A 120 -2.60 4.83 0.50
C LYS A 120 -3.98 5.03 -0.09
N LEU A 121 -4.17 4.58 -1.32
CA LEU A 121 -5.44 4.69 -2.04
C LEU A 121 -5.91 3.29 -2.44
N ALA A 122 -7.00 2.86 -1.83
CA ALA A 122 -7.64 1.59 -2.17
C ALA A 122 -9.01 1.85 -2.78
N VAL A 123 -9.26 1.33 -3.99
CA VAL A 123 -10.54 1.55 -4.69
C VAL A 123 -11.23 0.24 -5.00
N ASN A 124 -12.47 0.08 -4.54
CA ASN A 124 -13.31 -1.09 -4.82
C ASN A 124 -14.57 -0.65 -5.58
N ILE A 125 -14.82 -1.23 -6.75
CA ILE A 125 -16.04 -0.98 -7.52
C ILE A 125 -17.01 -2.13 -7.27
N ARG A 126 -18.19 -1.85 -6.70
CA ARG A 126 -19.24 -2.85 -6.49
C ARG A 126 -20.13 -3.01 -7.74
N PRO A 127 -20.76 -4.18 -7.96
CA PRO A 127 -20.74 -5.37 -7.09
C PRO A 127 -19.58 -6.34 -7.35
N TRP A 128 -18.74 -6.09 -8.36
CA TRP A 128 -17.72 -7.05 -8.78
C TRP A 128 -16.33 -6.68 -8.27
N ASP A 129 -15.82 -7.46 -7.32
CA ASP A 129 -14.47 -7.29 -6.75
C ASP A 129 -13.34 -7.36 -7.79
N SER A 130 -13.62 -7.88 -8.99
CA SER A 130 -12.66 -7.96 -10.10
C SER A 130 -12.53 -6.65 -10.90
N LEU A 131 -13.47 -5.71 -10.76
CA LEU A 131 -13.40 -4.43 -11.45
C LEU A 131 -12.35 -3.52 -10.81
N LYS A 132 -11.49 -2.98 -11.67
CA LYS A 132 -10.43 -2.04 -11.30
C LYS A 132 -10.83 -0.63 -11.71
N ALA A 133 -10.75 0.30 -10.79
CA ALA A 133 -10.96 1.71 -11.11
C ALA A 133 -9.76 2.25 -11.91
N PHE A 134 -10.00 3.16 -12.84
CA PHE A 134 -8.91 3.74 -13.58
C PHE A 134 -8.06 4.65 -12.69
N PHE A 135 -6.75 4.56 -12.85
CA PHE A 135 -5.84 5.48 -12.19
C PHE A 135 -6.13 6.92 -12.66
N PRO A 136 -6.27 7.88 -11.73
CA PRO A 136 -6.53 9.27 -12.05
C PRO A 136 -5.27 10.03 -12.53
N ASP A 137 -5.36 10.70 -13.68
CA ASP A 137 -4.22 11.46 -14.25
C ASP A 137 -3.91 12.77 -13.50
N TYR A 138 -4.78 13.17 -12.57
CA TYR A 138 -4.73 14.46 -11.87
C TYR A 138 -4.17 14.38 -10.43
N LEU A 139 -3.76 13.21 -9.94
CA LEU A 139 -3.15 13.12 -8.61
C LEU A 139 -1.76 13.76 -8.60
N LYS A 140 -1.70 15.00 -8.11
CA LYS A 140 -0.47 15.77 -7.94
C LYS A 140 -0.17 15.91 -6.45
N PHE A 141 0.71 15.07 -5.94
CA PHE A 141 1.29 15.18 -4.59
C PHE A 141 2.80 15.39 -4.71
N PRO A 142 3.27 16.65 -4.80
CA PRO A 142 4.66 16.95 -5.12
C PRO A 142 5.66 16.51 -4.02
N SER A 143 5.17 16.34 -2.79
CA SER A 143 5.95 15.92 -1.63
C SER A 143 5.88 14.42 -1.36
N LEU A 144 5.24 13.63 -2.23
CA LEU A 144 4.96 12.23 -1.98
C LEU A 144 6.24 11.38 -1.97
N VAL A 145 6.42 10.65 -0.88
CA VAL A 145 7.56 9.76 -0.62
C VAL A 145 7.11 8.30 -0.66
N ASN A 146 5.90 8.02 -0.16
CA ASN A 146 5.31 6.68 -0.11
C ASN A 146 3.98 6.67 -0.85
N LEU A 147 3.82 5.75 -1.80
CA LEU A 147 2.59 5.56 -2.55
C LEU A 147 2.18 4.08 -2.50
N GLU A 148 0.99 3.83 -1.96
CA GLU A 148 0.33 2.54 -2.01
C GLU A 148 -0.97 2.66 -2.79
N LEU A 149 -1.09 1.86 -3.85
CA LEU A 149 -2.28 1.80 -4.71
C LEU A 149 -2.85 0.41 -4.67
N THR A 150 -4.16 0.29 -4.44
CA THR A 150 -4.87 -0.98 -4.45
C THR A 150 -6.01 -0.97 -5.45
N ASN A 151 -6.04 -2.01 -6.29
CA ASN A 151 -7.11 -2.32 -7.25
C ASN A 151 -7.37 -1.23 -8.30
N LEU A 152 -6.28 -0.67 -8.86
CA LEU A 152 -6.31 0.34 -9.92
C LEU A 152 -5.85 -0.20 -11.28
N MET A 153 -6.44 0.33 -12.35
CA MET A 153 -6.10 0.04 -13.75
C MET A 153 -5.48 1.26 -14.43
N PHE A 154 -4.29 1.08 -15.00
CA PHE A 154 -3.60 2.11 -15.76
C PHE A 154 -3.96 2.02 -17.25
N ARG A 155 -4.35 3.14 -17.85
CA ARG A 155 -4.75 3.21 -19.26
C ARG A 155 -3.62 3.76 -20.11
N ASP A 156 -3.26 3.00 -21.13
CA ASP A 156 -2.56 3.52 -22.28
C ASP A 156 -3.59 4.23 -23.17
N ARG A 157 -3.64 5.56 -23.05
CA ARG A 157 -4.63 6.38 -23.78
C ARG A 157 -4.29 6.48 -25.26
N GLU A 158 -2.99 6.46 -25.58
CA GLU A 158 -2.45 6.65 -26.91
C GLU A 158 -2.24 5.31 -27.65
N ASN A 159 -2.47 4.17 -26.97
CA ASN A 159 -2.24 2.81 -27.46
C ASN A 159 -0.78 2.60 -27.94
N VAL A 160 0.20 3.19 -27.24
CA VAL A 160 1.64 3.09 -27.53
C VAL A 160 2.21 1.72 -27.10
N GLY A 161 1.48 0.97 -26.29
CA GLY A 161 1.87 -0.33 -25.74
C GLY A 161 2.47 -0.27 -24.34
N TYR A 162 2.57 0.92 -23.74
CA TYR A 162 3.06 1.10 -22.36
C TYR A 162 2.42 2.29 -21.64
N VAL A 163 2.58 2.34 -20.31
CA VAL A 163 2.15 3.46 -19.45
C VAL A 163 3.24 3.84 -18.46
N GLU A 164 3.44 5.14 -18.21
CA GLU A 164 4.43 5.65 -17.24
C GLU A 164 3.79 6.57 -16.19
N PRO A 165 2.92 6.04 -15.29
CA PRO A 165 2.09 6.85 -14.41
C PRO A 165 2.85 7.49 -13.24
N PHE A 166 4.07 7.03 -12.95
CA PHE A 166 4.79 7.41 -11.72
C PHE A 166 5.91 8.42 -11.94
N SER A 167 6.22 8.81 -13.18
CA SER A 167 7.28 9.76 -13.51
C SER A 167 7.05 11.15 -12.91
N VAL A 168 5.81 11.47 -12.53
CA VAL A 168 5.41 12.72 -11.86
C VAL A 168 5.89 12.81 -10.40
N PHE A 169 6.13 11.69 -9.72
CA PHE A 169 6.48 11.67 -8.29
C PHE A 169 8.01 11.74 -8.08
N LYS A 170 8.57 12.95 -8.07
CA LYS A 170 10.03 13.18 -8.03
C LYS A 170 10.74 12.83 -6.72
N LYS A 171 9.99 12.57 -5.63
CA LYS A 171 10.52 12.24 -4.30
C LYS A 171 10.14 10.82 -3.84
N LEU A 172 9.58 10.01 -4.72
CA LEU A 172 9.02 8.70 -4.38
C LEU A 172 10.14 7.73 -3.99
N ASN A 173 10.13 7.26 -2.75
CA ASN A 173 11.08 6.28 -2.22
C ASN A 173 10.46 4.88 -2.10
N SER A 174 9.15 4.79 -1.88
CA SER A 174 8.43 3.53 -1.71
C SER A 174 7.20 3.49 -2.59
N LEU A 175 7.06 2.44 -3.40
CA LEU A 175 5.91 2.19 -4.25
C LEU A 175 5.35 0.79 -3.98
N ILE A 176 4.07 0.71 -3.65
CA ILE A 176 3.34 -0.52 -3.40
C ILE A 176 2.13 -0.57 -4.34
N LEU A 177 2.05 -1.59 -5.18
CA LEU A 177 0.94 -1.81 -6.11
C LEU A 177 0.27 -3.14 -5.78
N ARG A 178 -1.00 -3.11 -5.33
CA ARG A 178 -1.76 -4.31 -4.95
C ARG A 178 -2.94 -4.52 -5.87
N GLY A 179 -2.98 -5.67 -6.55
CA GLY A 179 -4.04 -5.99 -7.51
C GLY A 179 -4.18 -4.92 -8.60
N CYS A 180 -3.09 -4.24 -8.95
CA CYS A 180 -3.08 -3.25 -10.02
C CYS A 180 -2.81 -3.91 -11.37
N ALA A 181 -3.33 -3.33 -12.45
CA ALA A 181 -3.12 -3.85 -13.80
C ALA A 181 -3.05 -2.73 -14.84
N THR A 182 -2.62 -3.07 -16.04
CA THR A 182 -2.74 -2.22 -17.23
C THR A 182 -3.93 -2.68 -18.08
N LYS A 183 -4.58 -1.74 -18.77
CA LYS A 183 -5.58 -2.09 -19.78
C LYS A 183 -4.88 -2.71 -21.00
N ASN A 184 -5.51 -3.69 -21.65
CA ASN A 184 -5.02 -4.34 -22.88
C ASN A 184 -3.62 -4.98 -22.76
N ASN A 185 -3.21 -5.39 -21.54
CA ASN A 185 -1.89 -5.98 -21.29
C ASN A 185 -0.69 -5.09 -21.70
N ALA A 186 -0.87 -3.76 -21.73
CA ALA A 186 0.23 -2.83 -21.95
C ALA A 186 1.32 -3.00 -20.86
N LYS A 187 2.57 -2.66 -21.17
CA LYS A 187 3.65 -2.67 -20.16
C LYS A 187 3.48 -1.49 -19.20
N ILE A 188 3.85 -1.65 -17.94
CA ILE A 188 3.99 -0.51 -17.02
C ILE A 188 5.47 -0.16 -16.86
N LEU A 189 5.82 1.08 -17.18
CA LEU A 189 7.15 1.63 -17.02
C LEU A 189 7.23 2.35 -15.66
N ILE A 190 8.21 1.94 -14.84
CA ILE A 190 8.50 2.56 -13.55
C ILE A 190 9.91 3.16 -13.62
N SER A 191 9.97 4.42 -14.07
CA SER A 191 11.20 5.21 -14.09
C SER A 191 11.26 6.11 -12.85
N SER A 192 12.25 5.92 -12.00
CA SER A 192 12.45 6.79 -10.82
C SER A 192 13.89 6.81 -10.34
N LEU A 193 14.44 8.01 -10.16
CA LEU A 193 15.79 8.20 -9.61
C LEU A 193 15.85 8.11 -8.09
N THR A 194 14.69 8.10 -7.41
CA THR A 194 14.61 8.12 -5.94
C THR A 194 14.07 6.82 -5.35
N LEU A 195 13.43 5.97 -6.15
CA LEU A 195 12.75 4.77 -5.66
C LEU A 195 13.76 3.79 -5.02
N ILE A 196 13.47 3.41 -3.78
CA ILE A 196 14.27 2.51 -2.94
C ILE A 196 13.58 1.16 -2.78
N ASN A 197 12.25 1.18 -2.60
CA ASN A 197 11.45 0.00 -2.33
C ASN A 197 10.32 -0.12 -3.36
N LEU A 198 10.20 -1.30 -3.96
CA LEU A 198 9.10 -1.65 -4.85
C LEU A 198 8.40 -2.92 -4.35
N THR A 199 7.07 -2.84 -4.19
CA THR A 199 6.24 -4.01 -3.88
C THR A 199 5.16 -4.16 -4.95
N ILE A 200 5.09 -5.33 -5.58
CA ILE A 200 4.04 -5.71 -6.51
C ILE A 200 3.31 -6.92 -5.93
N ASP A 201 2.03 -6.74 -5.63
CA ASP A 201 1.17 -7.77 -5.09
C ASP A 201 0.12 -8.17 -6.13
N ASN A 202 0.38 -9.28 -6.79
CA ASN A 202 -0.39 -9.87 -7.88
C ASN A 202 -1.23 -11.07 -7.42
N ASN A 203 -1.71 -11.06 -6.18
CA ASN A 203 -2.67 -12.07 -5.69
C ASN A 203 -4.04 -11.96 -6.38
N LEU A 204 -4.35 -10.80 -6.96
CA LEU A 204 -5.45 -10.60 -7.89
C LEU A 204 -4.90 -10.50 -9.32
N PRO A 205 -5.69 -10.78 -10.38
CA PRO A 205 -5.23 -10.62 -11.77
C PRO A 205 -4.65 -9.22 -11.99
N GLY A 206 -3.35 -9.16 -12.25
CA GLY A 206 -2.56 -7.93 -12.20
C GLY A 206 -1.65 -7.76 -13.41
N PHE A 207 -0.44 -7.25 -13.18
CA PHE A 207 0.53 -7.01 -14.26
C PHE A 207 1.12 -8.29 -14.84
N SER A 208 1.27 -8.34 -16.17
CA SER A 208 2.05 -9.39 -16.85
C SER A 208 3.52 -8.97 -17.04
N TYR A 209 3.75 -7.69 -17.36
CA TYR A 209 5.07 -7.13 -17.68
C TYR A 209 5.27 -5.81 -16.95
N ILE A 210 6.43 -5.65 -16.34
CA ILE A 210 6.89 -4.39 -15.73
C ILE A 210 8.25 -4.06 -16.33
N GLU A 211 8.42 -2.82 -16.77
CA GLU A 211 9.71 -2.28 -17.18
C GLU A 211 10.24 -1.36 -16.09
N LEU A 212 11.44 -1.64 -15.59
CA LEU A 212 12.03 -0.92 -14.45
C LEU A 212 13.25 -0.11 -14.87
N SER A 213 13.26 1.17 -14.50
CA SER A 213 14.43 2.06 -14.59
C SER A 213 14.58 2.83 -13.28
N ALA A 214 15.14 2.15 -12.27
CA ALA A 214 15.29 2.70 -10.91
C ALA A 214 16.67 2.38 -10.33
N PRO A 215 17.68 3.27 -10.51
CA PRO A 215 19.07 2.97 -10.16
C PRO A 215 19.34 2.89 -8.65
N ARG A 216 18.46 3.42 -7.81
CA ARG A 216 18.59 3.41 -6.34
C ARG A 216 17.77 2.30 -5.67
N LEU A 217 17.11 1.46 -6.46
CA LEU A 217 16.23 0.42 -5.95
C LEU A 217 17.06 -0.62 -5.17
N SER A 218 16.75 -0.79 -3.89
CA SER A 218 17.47 -1.70 -2.99
C SER A 218 16.64 -2.90 -2.60
N SER A 219 15.31 -2.78 -2.57
CA SER A 219 14.39 -3.84 -2.16
C SER A 219 13.26 -4.04 -3.15
N ILE A 220 13.03 -5.28 -3.55
CA ILE A 220 11.89 -5.68 -4.38
C ILE A 220 11.12 -6.79 -3.67
N THR A 221 9.80 -6.60 -3.56
CA THR A 221 8.87 -7.64 -3.09
C THR A 221 7.86 -7.95 -4.18
N LEU A 222 7.73 -9.23 -4.56
CA LEU A 222 6.78 -9.71 -5.55
C LEU A 222 5.93 -10.80 -4.91
N THR A 223 4.62 -10.64 -4.91
CA THR A 223 3.68 -11.63 -4.35
C THR A 223 2.62 -12.06 -5.35
N GLY A 224 2.07 -13.25 -5.20
CA GLY A 224 0.99 -13.78 -6.04
C GLY A 224 1.46 -14.34 -7.38
N THR A 225 0.81 -13.97 -8.48
CA THR A 225 1.16 -14.47 -9.82
C THR A 225 2.46 -13.84 -10.33
N PRO A 226 3.43 -14.63 -10.86
CA PRO A 226 4.71 -14.11 -11.31
C PRO A 226 4.57 -13.02 -12.37
N VAL A 227 5.39 -11.97 -12.23
CA VAL A 227 5.48 -10.86 -13.18
C VAL A 227 6.83 -10.91 -13.89
N ALA A 228 6.82 -10.74 -15.20
CA ALA A 228 8.05 -10.56 -15.95
C ALA A 228 8.58 -9.13 -15.74
N ILE A 229 9.77 -9.02 -15.15
CA ILE A 229 10.49 -7.75 -15.04
C ILE A 229 11.43 -7.63 -16.23
N LEU A 230 11.26 -6.56 -17.00
CA LEU A 230 12.13 -6.11 -18.06
C LEU A 230 12.98 -4.96 -17.50
N CYS A 231 14.29 -5.01 -17.70
CA CYS A 231 15.18 -3.99 -17.17
C CYS A 231 16.30 -3.72 -18.16
N GLU A 232 16.46 -2.46 -18.58
CA GLU A 232 17.51 -2.06 -19.53
C GLU A 232 18.91 -2.14 -18.93
N ARG A 233 19.02 -1.98 -17.60
CA ARG A 233 20.26 -2.13 -16.83
C ARG A 233 20.07 -3.24 -15.81
N SER A 234 21.08 -4.06 -15.57
CA SER A 234 21.00 -5.10 -14.54
C SER A 234 20.54 -4.52 -13.19
N LEU A 235 19.71 -5.24 -12.43
CA LEU A 235 19.23 -4.90 -11.09
C LEU A 235 20.33 -5.06 -10.02
N ALA A 236 21.57 -4.69 -10.37
CA ALA A 236 22.78 -4.92 -9.59
C ALA A 236 22.80 -4.17 -8.24
N PHE A 237 21.97 -3.15 -8.07
CA PHE A 237 21.85 -2.39 -6.81
C PHE A 237 20.85 -3.00 -5.83
N VAL A 238 20.02 -3.95 -6.27
CA VAL A 238 19.02 -4.59 -5.42
C VAL A 238 19.71 -5.59 -4.50
N LYS A 239 19.56 -5.37 -3.20
CA LYS A 239 20.14 -6.18 -2.13
C LYS A 239 19.12 -7.14 -1.52
N GLU A 240 17.85 -6.77 -1.56
CA GLU A 240 16.77 -7.54 -0.97
C GLU A 240 15.76 -7.94 -2.04
N LEU A 241 15.52 -9.24 -2.14
CA LEU A 241 14.47 -9.79 -3.00
C LEU A 241 13.56 -10.68 -2.15
N ASN A 242 12.28 -10.35 -2.14
CA ASN A 242 11.24 -11.18 -1.55
C ASN A 242 10.29 -11.66 -2.64
N PHE A 243 10.12 -12.97 -2.74
CA PHE A 243 9.30 -13.61 -3.74
C PHE A 243 8.33 -14.60 -3.07
N ASP A 244 7.05 -14.26 -3.09
CA ASP A 244 6.01 -15.00 -2.39
C ASP A 244 4.87 -15.39 -3.33
N THR A 245 4.97 -16.56 -3.95
CA THR A 245 3.93 -17.04 -4.87
C THR A 245 3.01 -18.03 -4.18
N ASN A 246 1.71 -17.80 -4.34
CA ASN A 246 0.66 -18.70 -3.83
C ASN A 246 0.21 -19.73 -4.89
N THR A 247 0.61 -19.53 -6.15
CA THR A 247 0.38 -20.46 -7.27
C THR A 247 1.70 -21.13 -7.65
N SER A 248 1.67 -22.22 -8.44
CA SER A 248 2.89 -22.76 -9.05
C SER A 248 3.39 -21.77 -10.11
N PRO A 249 4.44 -20.98 -9.85
CA PRO A 249 4.92 -20.02 -10.82
C PRO A 249 5.31 -20.72 -12.13
N VAL A 250 5.11 -20.04 -13.26
CA VAL A 250 5.70 -20.49 -14.53
C VAL A 250 7.21 -20.54 -14.32
N ARG A 251 7.76 -21.75 -14.29
CA ARG A 251 9.15 -22.04 -13.93
C ARG A 251 10.12 -21.10 -14.65
N ARG A 252 9.95 -20.93 -15.96
CA ARG A 252 10.80 -20.07 -16.79
C ARG A 252 10.84 -18.62 -16.32
N THR A 253 9.69 -18.05 -15.94
CA THR A 253 9.59 -16.66 -15.46
C THR A 253 10.35 -16.48 -14.15
N LEU A 254 10.21 -17.44 -13.22
CA LEU A 254 10.92 -17.42 -11.94
C LEU A 254 12.44 -17.51 -12.12
N LEU A 255 12.92 -18.45 -12.96
CA LEU A 255 14.35 -18.60 -13.22
C LEU A 255 14.94 -17.36 -13.90
N ASN A 256 14.23 -16.81 -14.89
CA ASN A 256 14.65 -15.59 -15.57
C ASN A 256 14.71 -14.41 -14.61
N LEU A 257 13.73 -14.27 -13.72
CA LEU A 257 13.70 -13.20 -12.73
C LEU A 257 14.88 -13.31 -11.76
N LEU A 258 15.12 -14.48 -11.18
CA LEU A 258 16.24 -14.69 -10.26
C LEU A 258 17.61 -14.51 -10.91
N GLN A 259 17.73 -14.72 -12.22
CA GLN A 259 18.97 -14.45 -12.95
C GLN A 259 19.32 -12.95 -13.03
N GLN A 260 18.34 -12.05 -12.92
CA GLN A 260 18.55 -10.60 -13.09
C GLN A 260 19.24 -9.91 -11.90
N PHE A 261 19.38 -10.61 -10.77
CA PHE A 261 19.86 -10.04 -9.51
C PHE A 261 21.21 -10.65 -9.09
N PRO A 262 22.34 -10.04 -9.47
CA PRO A 262 23.67 -10.59 -9.18
C PRO A 262 24.13 -10.36 -7.73
N ASN A 263 23.67 -9.29 -7.06
CA ASN A 263 24.23 -8.82 -5.78
C ASN A 263 23.26 -8.94 -4.60
N ILE A 264 22.34 -9.92 -4.64
CA ILE A 264 21.38 -10.12 -3.54
C ILE A 264 22.12 -10.47 -2.26
N GLU A 265 21.82 -9.74 -1.17
CA GLU A 265 22.28 -10.04 0.18
C GLU A 265 21.22 -10.78 1.01
N SER A 266 19.93 -10.55 0.75
CA SER A 266 18.82 -11.20 1.45
C SER A 266 17.75 -11.68 0.46
N LEU A 267 17.52 -12.99 0.43
CA LEU A 267 16.50 -13.64 -0.40
C LEU A 267 15.41 -14.23 0.50
N THR A 268 14.16 -13.82 0.29
CA THR A 268 12.98 -14.50 0.85
C THR A 268 12.21 -15.18 -0.27
N VAL A 269 11.89 -16.47 -0.12
CA VAL A 269 11.16 -17.27 -1.12
C VAL A 269 10.05 -18.09 -0.47
N SER A 270 8.90 -18.23 -1.11
CA SER A 270 7.85 -19.14 -0.65
C SER A 270 8.19 -20.61 -0.90
N ALA A 271 7.60 -21.51 -0.10
CA ALA A 271 7.72 -22.95 -0.31
C ALA A 271 7.24 -23.39 -1.72
N CYS A 272 6.20 -22.73 -2.26
CA CYS A 272 5.74 -22.95 -3.64
C CYS A 272 6.80 -22.61 -4.68
N ALA A 273 7.47 -21.45 -4.53
CA ALA A 273 8.54 -21.06 -5.43
C ALA A 273 9.72 -22.06 -5.38
N LEU A 274 10.09 -22.52 -4.19
CA LEU A 274 11.12 -23.54 -4.01
C LEU A 274 10.78 -24.85 -4.71
N LYS A 275 9.54 -25.35 -4.55
CA LYS A 275 9.06 -26.57 -5.24
C LYS A 275 9.21 -26.48 -6.75
N VAL A 276 8.91 -25.32 -7.34
CA VAL A 276 9.02 -25.17 -8.79
C VAL A 276 10.47 -25.23 -9.24
N VAL A 277 11.39 -24.61 -8.49
CA VAL A 277 12.80 -24.59 -8.88
C VAL A 277 13.49 -25.93 -8.54
N SER A 278 13.07 -26.66 -7.50
CA SER A 278 13.61 -27.99 -7.13
C SER A 278 13.43 -29.08 -8.21
N LEU A 279 12.52 -28.88 -9.17
CA LEU A 279 12.38 -29.75 -10.35
C LEU A 279 13.61 -29.74 -11.30
N ASN A 280 14.61 -28.90 -11.05
CA ASN A 280 15.94 -28.99 -11.67
C ASN A 280 17.00 -28.59 -10.62
N PRO A 281 17.55 -29.57 -9.90
CA PRO A 281 18.50 -29.33 -8.82
C PRO A 281 19.76 -28.59 -9.29
N ASP A 282 20.19 -28.84 -10.53
CA ASP A 282 21.43 -28.27 -11.08
C ASP A 282 21.32 -26.75 -11.22
N TRP A 283 20.15 -26.22 -11.59
CA TRP A 283 19.96 -24.77 -11.64
C TRP A 283 20.13 -24.11 -10.27
N TRP A 284 19.56 -24.69 -9.21
CA TRP A 284 19.72 -24.16 -7.84
C TRP A 284 21.18 -24.20 -7.43
N LYS A 285 21.87 -25.31 -7.68
CA LYS A 285 23.30 -25.46 -7.39
C LYS A 285 24.12 -24.39 -8.11
N HIS A 286 23.98 -24.29 -9.43
CA HIS A 286 24.72 -23.30 -10.22
C HIS A 286 24.37 -21.84 -9.84
N LYS A 287 23.09 -21.55 -9.53
CA LYS A 287 22.66 -20.18 -9.21
C LYS A 287 23.04 -19.77 -7.78
N LEU A 288 22.86 -20.63 -6.76
CA LEU A 288 23.32 -20.34 -5.41
C LEU A 288 24.83 -20.15 -5.39
N LEU A 289 25.57 -20.97 -6.15
CA LEU A 289 27.00 -20.79 -6.33
C LEU A 289 27.32 -19.41 -6.93
N SER A 290 26.47 -18.86 -7.82
CA SER A 290 26.66 -17.50 -8.36
C SER A 290 26.21 -16.36 -7.42
N MET A 291 25.42 -16.65 -6.39
CA MET A 291 24.92 -15.67 -5.42
C MET A 291 25.93 -15.46 -4.28
N HIS A 292 27.18 -15.12 -4.63
CA HIS A 292 28.29 -14.99 -3.67
C HIS A 292 28.05 -13.93 -2.57
N HIS A 293 27.11 -13.00 -2.77
CA HIS A 293 26.77 -11.95 -1.83
C HIS A 293 25.64 -12.32 -0.85
N LEU A 294 25.01 -13.49 -1.01
CA LEU A 294 23.84 -13.88 -0.22
C LEU A 294 24.24 -14.16 1.24
N LYS A 295 23.70 -13.37 2.17
CA LYS A 295 23.93 -13.47 3.62
C LYS A 295 22.74 -14.10 4.35
N LYS A 296 21.54 -13.96 3.78
CA LYS A 296 20.29 -14.40 4.42
C LYS A 296 19.37 -15.06 3.39
N LEU A 297 18.99 -16.30 3.67
CA LEU A 297 17.94 -17.01 2.94
C LEU A 297 16.79 -17.30 3.90
N LYS A 298 15.60 -16.80 3.60
CA LYS A 298 14.38 -17.06 4.38
C LYS A 298 13.37 -17.81 3.52
N VAL A 299 12.85 -18.90 4.04
CA VAL A 299 11.77 -19.64 3.40
C VAL A 299 10.46 -19.32 4.10
N LYS A 300 9.48 -18.80 3.35
CA LYS A 300 8.12 -18.59 3.85
C LYS A 300 7.32 -19.88 3.68
N ILE A 301 6.94 -20.48 4.79
CA ILE A 301 6.18 -21.73 4.83
C ILE A 301 4.73 -21.37 5.11
N GLU A 302 3.83 -21.70 4.19
CA GLU A 302 2.40 -21.74 4.49
C GLU A 302 2.07 -23.06 5.20
N PRO A 303 1.18 -23.06 6.20
CA PRO A 303 0.93 -24.24 7.05
C PRO A 303 0.49 -25.52 6.32
N SER A 304 0.08 -25.43 5.05
CA SER A 304 -0.55 -26.51 4.29
C SER A 304 0.36 -27.24 3.29
N ILE A 305 1.66 -26.94 3.24
CA ILE A 305 2.57 -27.48 2.22
C ILE A 305 3.67 -28.36 2.83
N SER A 306 3.62 -29.67 2.55
CA SER A 306 4.74 -30.59 2.80
C SER A 306 5.91 -30.32 1.83
N PHE A 307 7.14 -30.38 2.34
CA PHE A 307 8.36 -30.30 1.54
C PHE A 307 8.49 -31.55 0.65
N PRO A 308 8.87 -31.43 -0.63
CA PRO A 308 9.39 -32.58 -1.37
C PRO A 308 10.72 -33.02 -0.75
N ASN A 309 10.89 -34.32 -0.55
CA ASN A 309 11.97 -34.95 0.23
C ASN A 309 13.42 -34.59 -0.19
N GLY A 310 13.63 -33.93 -1.34
CA GLY A 310 14.97 -33.58 -1.85
C GLY A 310 15.47 -32.16 -1.54
N ILE A 311 14.72 -31.32 -0.80
CA ILE A 311 15.17 -29.95 -0.46
C ILE A 311 16.29 -29.95 0.60
N VAL A 312 16.29 -30.95 1.49
CA VAL A 312 17.31 -31.05 2.56
C VAL A 312 18.70 -31.27 1.96
N ASP A 313 18.80 -32.02 0.86
CA ASP A 313 20.07 -32.32 0.17
C ASP A 313 20.65 -31.13 -0.63
N ILE A 314 19.90 -30.02 -0.76
CA ILE A 314 20.35 -28.80 -1.47
C ILE A 314 20.91 -27.76 -0.50
N LEU A 315 20.58 -27.87 0.80
CA LEU A 315 20.98 -26.92 1.84
C LEU A 315 22.19 -27.39 2.68
N LEU A 316 22.65 -28.63 2.46
CA LEU A 316 23.89 -29.21 2.96
C LEU A 316 24.95 -29.21 1.85
#